data_AF-A0A512MGE8-F1
#
_entry.id   AF-A0A512MGE8-F1
#
_cell.length_a   1.000
_cell.length_b   1.000
_cell.length_c   1.000
_cell.angle_alpha   90.00
_cell.angle_beta   90.00
_cell.angle_gamma   90.00
#
_symmetry.space_group_name_H-M   'P 1'
#
loop_
_entity.id
_entity.type
_entity.pdbx_description
1 polymer ?
#
loop_
_entity_poly.entity_id
_entity_poly.type
_entity_poly.pdbx_seq_one_letter_code
_entity_poly.pdbx_strand_id
1 'polypeptide(L)'
;MKKILCHALLAAMLVGAVSGAEPVAAPQSQPESKPKPKSVRPVQTYKDVLAVLPKDLEPENAQDWSEAQKEVANGILKKKLVDRQRPMTMRFKVHGVDHWGRFTVWSHLPADEGYAIRVFAGDWNQPNMLPKLATLRKGDLIEMSGVCDLAKFENLWNTKSLTLGIGKASIIKLEPNGKPAHPPALVPVKLVSAVYGSGTKFTEVTQRVQALLEEPGAIFYANPHWLGADPTPGWNKALVIVHEVDGQRRTFTSGENGAVSVQRLMEPAPSPAPKA
;
A
#
# COMPACT_ATOMS: atom_id res chain seq x y z
N MET A 1 27.04 30.11 7.75
CA MET A 1 28.03 29.32 6.98
C MET A 1 27.58 29.27 5.53
N LYS A 2 28.50 29.58 4.62
CA LYS A 2 28.30 30.21 3.31
C LYS A 2 27.73 29.26 2.24
N LYS A 3 26.71 29.75 1.52
CA LYS A 3 26.41 29.38 0.13
C LYS A 3 27.50 29.98 -0.78
N ILE A 4 28.01 29.22 -1.75
CA ILE A 4 28.78 29.78 -2.86
C ILE A 4 28.09 29.37 -4.15
N LEU A 5 27.48 30.39 -4.74
CA LEU A 5 27.07 30.51 -6.14
C LEU A 5 28.30 31.04 -6.89
N CYS A 6 28.64 30.48 -8.06
CA CYS A 6 29.54 31.17 -9.00
C CYS A 6 28.89 31.18 -10.37
N HIS A 7 28.60 32.40 -10.82
CA HIS A 7 28.09 32.77 -12.13
C HIS A 7 29.24 32.94 -13.14
N ALA A 8 28.89 32.63 -14.40
CA ALA A 8 29.24 33.34 -15.63
C ALA A 8 30.71 33.44 -16.10
N LEU A 9 30.93 33.11 -17.38
CA LEU A 9 31.42 34.10 -18.34
C LEU A 9 30.95 33.77 -19.76
N LEU A 10 30.74 34.84 -20.54
CA LEU A 10 30.15 34.90 -21.87
C LEU A 10 31.21 35.33 -22.90
N ALA A 11 31.00 34.90 -24.16
CA ALA A 11 31.36 35.52 -25.44
C ALA A 11 32.81 35.42 -26.00
N ALA A 12 32.91 34.91 -27.24
CA ALA A 12 33.28 35.69 -28.44
C ALA A 12 33.11 34.85 -29.74
N MET A 13 32.56 35.47 -30.79
CA MET A 13 32.61 35.01 -32.19
C MET A 13 33.84 35.59 -32.90
N LEU A 14 34.43 34.87 -33.88
CA LEU A 14 34.59 35.32 -35.29
C LEU A 14 35.33 34.27 -36.18
N VAL A 15 34.66 33.91 -37.29
CA VAL A 15 35.07 33.61 -38.69
C VAL A 15 36.51 33.17 -39.04
N GLY A 16 36.63 32.11 -39.87
CA GLY A 16 37.68 32.04 -40.92
C GLY A 16 38.24 30.66 -41.35
N ALA A 17 37.66 30.08 -42.41
CA ALA A 17 38.25 29.29 -43.53
C ALA A 17 39.16 28.04 -43.33
N VAL A 18 38.64 26.90 -43.82
CA VAL A 18 39.20 25.89 -44.77
C VAL A 18 40.63 25.35 -44.56
N SER A 19 40.73 24.04 -44.26
CA SER A 19 41.25 22.98 -45.15
C SER A 19 41.85 21.82 -44.35
N GLY A 20 41.53 20.58 -44.76
CA GLY A 20 42.49 19.49 -44.71
C GLY A 20 42.29 18.41 -43.63
N ALA A 21 42.07 17.19 -44.13
CA ALA A 21 42.24 15.89 -43.48
C ALA A 21 41.14 15.44 -42.50
N GLU A 22 40.28 14.53 -42.98
CA GLU A 22 39.58 13.57 -42.13
C GLU A 22 40.60 12.70 -41.38
N PRO A 23 40.58 12.63 -40.05
CA PRO A 23 41.26 11.58 -39.33
C PRO A 23 40.35 10.36 -39.18
N VAL A 24 40.89 9.23 -39.64
CA VAL A 24 40.40 7.86 -39.49
C VAL A 24 39.84 7.61 -38.08
N ALA A 25 38.59 7.14 -38.01
CA ALA A 25 37.90 6.82 -36.78
C ALA A 25 38.65 5.75 -35.97
N ALA A 26 39.04 6.09 -34.74
CA ALA A 26 39.51 5.12 -33.76
C ALA A 26 38.34 4.21 -33.30
N PRO A 27 38.56 2.90 -33.10
CA PRO A 27 37.52 1.99 -32.64
C PRO A 27 37.05 2.40 -31.23
N GLN A 28 35.79 2.79 -31.13
CA GLN A 28 35.13 3.07 -29.85
C GLN A 28 35.06 1.78 -29.03
N SER A 29 35.81 1.75 -27.93
CA SER A 29 35.69 0.71 -26.91
C SER A 29 34.33 0.83 -26.25
N GLN A 30 33.48 -0.19 -26.46
CA GLN A 30 32.22 -0.33 -25.74
C GLN A 30 32.51 -0.44 -24.23
N PRO A 31 31.81 0.28 -23.35
CA PRO A 31 31.94 0.05 -21.92
C PRO A 31 31.41 -1.36 -21.60
N GLU A 32 32.30 -2.21 -21.09
CA GLU A 32 31.96 -3.54 -20.57
C GLU A 32 30.72 -3.46 -19.67
N SER A 33 29.67 -4.18 -20.07
CA SER A 33 28.45 -4.29 -19.27
C SER A 33 28.79 -4.97 -17.94
N LYS A 34 28.68 -4.22 -16.83
CA LYS A 34 28.73 -4.79 -15.48
C LYS A 34 27.81 -6.02 -15.42
N PRO A 35 28.27 -7.17 -14.88
CA PRO A 35 27.44 -8.36 -14.81
C PRO A 35 26.18 -8.04 -13.99
N LYS A 36 25.00 -8.28 -14.60
CA LYS A 36 23.72 -8.16 -13.89
C LYS A 36 23.80 -9.02 -12.63
N PRO A 37 23.54 -8.47 -11.43
CA PRO A 37 23.56 -9.26 -10.21
C PRO A 37 22.59 -10.44 -10.37
N LYS A 38 23.06 -11.66 -10.02
CA LYS A 38 22.24 -12.87 -10.05
C LYS A 38 20.92 -12.58 -9.33
N SER A 39 19.81 -12.67 -10.05
CA SER A 39 18.46 -12.50 -9.52
C SER A 39 18.28 -13.42 -8.31
N VAL A 40 18.24 -12.82 -7.12
CA VAL A 40 17.93 -13.55 -5.89
C VAL A 40 16.44 -13.88 -5.95
N ARG A 41 16.09 -15.17 -5.91
CA ARG A 41 14.68 -15.59 -5.87
C ARG A 41 13.98 -14.89 -4.70
N PRO A 42 12.81 -14.27 -4.93
CA PRO A 42 12.06 -13.61 -3.87
C PRO A 42 11.59 -14.64 -2.84
N VAL A 43 11.44 -14.19 -1.59
CA VAL A 43 10.76 -14.95 -0.54
C VAL A 43 9.28 -15.05 -0.92
N GLN A 44 8.73 -16.27 -1.01
CA GLN A 44 7.33 -16.47 -1.43
C GLN A 44 6.48 -17.13 -0.34
N THR A 45 7.13 -17.89 0.53
CA THR A 45 6.51 -18.67 1.59
C THR A 45 7.22 -18.41 2.91
N TYR A 46 6.59 -18.77 4.03
CA TYR A 46 7.28 -18.77 5.32
C TYR A 46 8.45 -19.77 5.33
N LYS A 47 8.38 -20.87 4.58
CA LYS A 47 9.50 -21.82 4.47
C LYS A 47 10.75 -21.16 3.89
N ASP A 48 10.58 -20.22 2.96
CA ASP A 48 11.69 -19.41 2.43
C ASP A 48 12.27 -18.46 3.48
N VAL A 49 11.44 -17.98 4.42
CA VAL A 49 11.89 -17.19 5.58
C VAL A 49 12.73 -18.06 6.50
N LEU A 50 12.24 -19.25 6.87
CA LEU A 50 12.97 -20.18 7.76
C LEU A 50 14.25 -20.71 7.12
N ALA A 51 14.30 -20.87 5.80
CA ALA A 51 15.47 -21.37 5.08
C ALA A 51 16.72 -20.46 5.20
N VAL A 52 16.61 -19.23 5.71
CA VAL A 52 17.77 -18.38 6.00
C VAL A 52 18.40 -18.66 7.37
N LEU A 53 17.69 -19.38 8.23
CA LEU A 53 18.15 -19.75 9.55
C LEU A 53 19.07 -20.98 9.48
N PRO A 54 20.10 -21.05 10.33
CA PRO A 54 20.94 -22.23 10.49
C PRO A 54 20.12 -23.48 10.86
N LYS A 55 20.53 -24.64 10.33
CA LYS A 55 19.82 -25.92 10.57
C LYS A 55 19.92 -26.41 12.02
N ASP A 56 21.00 -26.06 12.71
CA ASP A 56 21.24 -26.38 14.12
C ASP A 56 20.25 -25.69 15.08
N LEU A 57 19.54 -24.66 14.62
CA LEU A 57 18.43 -24.09 15.37
C LEU A 57 17.13 -24.89 15.24
N GLU A 58 17.05 -25.85 14.32
CA GLU A 58 15.83 -26.59 13.97
C GLU A 58 14.63 -25.66 13.71
N PRO A 59 14.66 -24.82 12.66
CA PRO A 59 13.61 -23.83 12.35
C PRO A 59 12.18 -24.37 12.28
N GLU A 60 12.02 -25.64 11.90
CA GLU A 60 10.77 -26.38 11.91
C GLU A 60 10.12 -26.48 13.30
N ASN A 61 10.92 -26.43 14.38
CA ASN A 61 10.47 -26.55 15.77
C ASN A 61 10.38 -25.19 16.47
N ALA A 62 10.28 -24.09 15.72
CA ALA A 62 10.34 -22.73 16.27
C ALA A 62 9.27 -22.41 17.34
N GLN A 63 8.19 -23.19 17.41
CA GLN A 63 7.16 -23.10 18.47
C GLN A 63 7.73 -23.37 19.87
N ASP A 64 8.70 -24.28 19.98
CA ASP A 64 9.28 -24.78 21.22
C ASP A 64 10.54 -24.01 21.63
N TRP A 65 10.97 -23.07 20.80
CA TRP A 65 12.13 -22.25 21.10
C TRP A 65 11.97 -21.43 22.39
N SER A 66 13.05 -21.40 23.16
CA SER A 66 13.26 -20.42 24.22
C SER A 66 13.33 -18.99 23.67
N GLU A 67 13.10 -18.00 24.53
CA GLU A 67 13.22 -16.59 24.13
C GLU A 67 14.64 -16.24 23.67
N ALA A 68 15.67 -16.89 24.22
CA ALA A 68 17.05 -16.72 23.78
C ALA A 68 17.26 -17.21 22.34
N GLN A 69 16.72 -18.39 21.98
CA GLN A 69 16.78 -18.91 20.62
C GLN A 69 16.04 -18.01 19.63
N LYS A 70 14.86 -17.48 20.02
CA LYS A 70 14.12 -16.52 19.20
C LYS A 70 14.90 -15.22 18.97
N GLU A 71 15.58 -14.71 19.99
CA GLU A 71 16.40 -13.50 19.85
C GLU A 71 17.57 -13.71 18.88
N VAL A 72 18.24 -14.86 18.96
CA VAL A 72 19.27 -15.25 17.98
C VAL A 72 18.69 -15.33 16.58
N ALA A 73 17.55 -16.01 16.41
CA ALA A 73 16.87 -16.12 15.12
C ALA A 73 16.45 -14.74 14.57
N ASN A 74 15.92 -13.86 15.42
CA ASN A 74 15.54 -12.49 15.06
C ASN A 74 16.74 -11.68 14.54
N GLY A 75 17.90 -11.78 15.19
CA GLY A 75 19.13 -11.17 14.72
C GLY A 75 19.54 -11.66 13.32
N ILE A 76 19.37 -12.96 13.04
CA ILE A 76 19.67 -13.56 11.74
C ILE A 76 18.66 -13.11 10.68
N LEU A 77 17.36 -13.17 10.98
CA LEU A 77 16.28 -12.71 10.08
C LEU A 77 16.48 -11.25 9.72
N LYS A 78 16.74 -10.39 10.71
CA LYS A 78 17.04 -8.97 10.48
C LYS A 78 18.22 -8.80 9.52
N LYS A 79 19.35 -9.46 9.79
CA LYS A 79 20.56 -9.33 8.97
C LYS A 79 20.42 -9.89 7.55
N LYS A 80 19.65 -10.97 7.37
CA LYS A 80 19.57 -11.73 6.11
C LYS A 80 18.39 -11.31 5.22
N LEU A 81 17.30 -10.85 5.82
CA LEU A 81 16.07 -10.47 5.12
C LEU A 81 15.86 -8.96 5.12
N VAL A 82 15.84 -8.35 6.31
CA VAL A 82 15.44 -6.94 6.50
C VAL A 82 16.54 -5.98 6.03
N ASP A 83 17.74 -6.09 6.60
CA ASP A 83 18.86 -5.18 6.30
C ASP A 83 19.34 -5.32 4.84
N ARG A 84 19.06 -6.46 4.22
CA ARG A 84 19.34 -6.73 2.80
C ARG A 84 18.19 -6.35 1.87
N GLN A 85 17.08 -5.85 2.41
CA GLN A 85 15.85 -5.53 1.68
C GLN A 85 15.47 -6.66 0.72
N ARG A 86 15.43 -7.90 1.24
CA ARG A 86 15.27 -9.07 0.40
C ARG A 86 13.92 -9.01 -0.31
N PRO A 87 13.87 -9.19 -1.65
CA PRO A 87 12.61 -9.19 -2.37
C PRO A 87 11.65 -10.24 -1.83
N MET A 88 10.38 -9.89 -1.72
CA MET A 88 9.33 -10.77 -1.21
C MET A 88 8.06 -10.64 -2.06
N THR A 89 7.47 -11.76 -2.43
CA THR A 89 6.24 -11.86 -3.23
C THR A 89 5.38 -12.97 -2.64
N MET A 90 4.37 -12.62 -1.84
CA MET A 90 3.54 -13.58 -1.12
C MET A 90 2.10 -13.51 -1.59
N ARG A 91 1.42 -14.67 -1.62
CA ARG A 91 -0.01 -14.76 -1.87
C ARG A 91 -0.74 -15.16 -0.59
N PHE A 92 -1.77 -14.40 -0.23
CA PHE A 92 -2.57 -14.68 0.95
C PHE A 92 -3.95 -14.01 0.86
N LYS A 93 -4.88 -14.49 1.69
CA LYS A 93 -6.20 -13.88 1.82
C LYS A 93 -6.11 -12.69 2.77
N VAL A 94 -6.66 -11.54 2.40
CA VAL A 94 -6.74 -10.36 3.28
C VAL A 94 -7.57 -10.70 4.51
N HIS A 95 -7.07 -10.38 5.70
CA HIS A 95 -7.89 -10.41 6.90
C HIS A 95 -8.56 -9.05 7.13
N GLY A 96 -7.78 -7.97 7.02
CA GLY A 96 -8.27 -6.61 7.25
C GLY A 96 -7.40 -5.54 6.61
N VAL A 97 -7.99 -4.34 6.56
CA VAL A 97 -7.32 -3.08 6.20
C VAL A 97 -7.62 -2.10 7.32
N ASP A 98 -6.64 -1.84 8.16
CA ASP A 98 -6.81 -1.05 9.38
C ASP A 98 -5.84 0.13 9.42
N HIS A 99 -6.18 1.16 10.18
CA HIS A 99 -5.35 2.35 10.33
C HIS A 99 -4.56 2.31 11.64
N TRP A 100 -3.26 2.01 11.57
CA TRP A 100 -2.33 2.01 12.71
C TRP A 100 -1.24 3.07 12.50
N GLY A 101 -1.66 4.33 12.44
CA GLY A 101 -0.83 5.47 12.01
C GLY A 101 -0.67 5.58 10.48
N ARG A 102 -0.93 4.47 9.77
CA ARG A 102 -1.09 4.38 8.32
C ARG A 102 -2.01 3.21 7.98
N PHE A 103 -2.63 3.24 6.80
CA PHE A 103 -3.41 2.09 6.34
C PHE A 103 -2.52 0.88 6.11
N THR A 104 -2.85 -0.20 6.80
CA THR A 104 -2.10 -1.44 6.85
C THR A 104 -2.99 -2.59 6.42
N VAL A 105 -2.59 -3.29 5.36
CA VAL A 105 -3.17 -4.58 5.00
C VAL A 105 -2.53 -5.64 5.88
N TRP A 106 -3.33 -6.54 6.44
CA TRP A 106 -2.79 -7.61 7.25
C TRP A 106 -3.55 -8.93 7.08
N SER A 107 -2.86 -10.02 7.41
CA SER A 107 -3.44 -11.36 7.41
C SER A 107 -2.80 -12.30 8.42
N HIS A 108 -3.57 -13.32 8.80
CA HIS A 108 -3.04 -14.54 9.40
C HIS A 108 -2.79 -15.54 8.27
N LEU A 109 -1.55 -15.99 8.12
CA LEU A 109 -1.25 -17.11 7.25
C LEU A 109 -1.63 -18.42 7.97
N PRO A 110 -1.76 -19.55 7.24
CA PRO A 110 -1.96 -20.85 7.86
C PRO A 110 -0.97 -21.08 9.01
N ALA A 111 -1.43 -21.79 10.04
CA ALA A 111 -0.71 -22.06 11.28
C ALA A 111 -0.58 -23.57 11.53
N ASP A 112 -0.45 -24.35 10.46
CA ASP A 112 -0.16 -25.79 10.55
C ASP A 112 1.24 -26.08 11.11
N GLU A 113 2.06 -25.04 11.29
CA GLU A 113 3.41 -25.06 11.83
C GLU A 113 3.46 -24.94 13.37
N GLY A 114 2.32 -24.81 14.05
CA GLY A 114 2.26 -24.71 15.51
C GLY A 114 2.55 -23.33 16.10
N TYR A 115 2.70 -22.30 15.26
CA TYR A 115 2.77 -20.89 15.68
C TYR A 115 2.02 -19.99 14.70
N ALA A 116 1.55 -18.83 15.18
CA ALA A 116 0.81 -17.90 14.33
C ALA A 116 1.76 -17.18 13.37
N ILE A 117 1.44 -17.15 12.08
CA ILE A 117 2.21 -16.35 11.11
C ILE A 117 1.36 -15.17 10.68
N ARG A 118 1.93 -13.97 10.77
CA ARG A 118 1.22 -12.71 10.52
C ARG A 118 1.99 -11.90 9.48
N VAL A 119 1.28 -11.41 8.48
CA VAL A 119 1.87 -10.54 7.44
C VAL A 119 1.23 -9.16 7.49
N PHE A 120 2.04 -8.13 7.36
CA PHE A 120 1.65 -6.73 7.39
C PHE A 120 2.28 -5.96 6.23
N ALA A 121 1.55 -5.00 5.67
CA ALA A 121 2.10 -3.99 4.79
C ALA A 121 1.37 -2.67 4.97
N GLY A 122 2.13 -1.62 5.28
CA GLY A 122 1.63 -0.24 5.32
C GLY A 122 2.58 0.78 4.70
N ASP A 123 3.79 0.37 4.32
CA ASP A 123 4.70 1.16 3.50
C ASP A 123 4.53 0.77 2.03
N TRP A 124 4.08 1.71 1.21
CA TRP A 124 3.64 1.45 -0.16
C TRP A 124 4.56 2.09 -1.18
N ASN A 125 4.78 1.44 -2.32
CA ASN A 125 5.62 2.01 -3.39
C ASN A 125 4.91 3.08 -4.26
N GLN A 126 3.59 3.23 -4.11
CA GLN A 126 2.79 4.21 -4.84
C GLN A 126 2.25 5.28 -3.89
N PRO A 127 2.29 6.58 -4.27
CA PRO A 127 1.89 7.68 -3.39
C PRO A 127 0.38 7.73 -3.07
N ASN A 128 -0.48 7.16 -3.93
CA ASN A 128 -1.93 7.17 -3.73
C ASN A 128 -2.53 5.75 -3.69
N MET A 129 -2.12 4.95 -2.70
CA MET A 129 -2.66 3.59 -2.53
C MET A 129 -4.04 3.55 -1.91
N LEU A 130 -4.50 4.62 -1.25
CA LEU A 130 -5.73 4.59 -0.46
C LEU A 130 -6.96 4.09 -1.24
N PRO A 131 -7.23 4.53 -2.49
CA PRO A 131 -8.36 4.01 -3.25
C PRO A 131 -8.25 2.50 -3.51
N LYS A 132 -7.08 2.01 -3.89
CA LYS A 132 -6.83 0.56 -4.07
C LYS A 132 -7.07 -0.22 -2.78
N LEU A 133 -6.65 0.31 -1.64
CA LEU A 133 -6.91 -0.32 -0.34
C LEU A 133 -8.42 -0.36 -0.01
N ALA A 134 -9.17 0.66 -0.42
CA ALA A 134 -10.63 0.69 -0.30
C ALA A 134 -11.33 -0.41 -1.12
N THR A 135 -10.66 -1.06 -2.07
CA THR A 135 -11.24 -2.19 -2.84
C THR A 135 -11.14 -3.53 -2.12
N LEU A 136 -10.27 -3.64 -1.10
CA LEU A 136 -9.98 -4.90 -0.44
C LEU A 136 -11.02 -5.27 0.61
N ARG A 137 -11.41 -6.55 0.63
CA ARG A 137 -12.32 -7.15 1.61
C ARG A 137 -11.65 -8.31 2.31
N LYS A 138 -12.14 -8.61 3.51
CA LYS A 138 -11.78 -9.85 4.21
C LYS A 138 -12.07 -11.05 3.30
N GLY A 139 -11.07 -11.91 3.11
CA GLY A 139 -11.13 -13.08 2.25
C GLY A 139 -10.62 -12.89 0.83
N ASP A 140 -10.42 -11.65 0.36
CA ASP A 140 -9.86 -11.39 -0.96
C ASP A 140 -8.46 -12.00 -1.08
N LEU A 141 -8.23 -12.79 -2.12
CA LEU A 141 -6.90 -13.29 -2.42
C LEU A 141 -6.08 -12.17 -3.06
N ILE A 142 -4.90 -11.91 -2.54
CA ILE A 142 -3.96 -10.94 -3.11
C ILE A 142 -2.59 -11.56 -3.31
N GLU A 143 -1.87 -11.06 -4.31
CA GLU A 143 -0.41 -11.14 -4.39
C GLU A 143 0.16 -9.81 -3.93
N MET A 144 1.04 -9.86 -2.94
CA MET A 144 1.73 -8.69 -2.41
C MET A 144 3.21 -8.83 -2.66
N SER A 145 3.79 -7.83 -3.32
CA SER A 145 5.21 -7.78 -3.65
C SER A 145 5.88 -6.57 -3.04
N GLY A 146 7.15 -6.69 -2.66
CA GLY A 146 7.93 -5.60 -2.10
C GLY A 146 9.26 -6.11 -1.57
N VAL A 147 9.74 -5.50 -0.48
CA VAL A 147 10.93 -5.95 0.24
C VAL A 147 10.55 -6.38 1.65
N CYS A 148 11.24 -7.37 2.20
CA CYS A 148 11.12 -7.68 3.61
C CYS A 148 11.66 -6.51 4.44
N ASP A 149 10.77 -5.84 5.18
CA ASP A 149 11.11 -4.75 6.09
C ASP A 149 10.92 -5.15 7.57
N LEU A 150 10.28 -6.28 7.82
CA LEU A 150 10.17 -6.92 9.13
C LEU A 150 10.13 -8.44 8.99
N ALA A 151 10.90 -9.13 9.84
CA ALA A 151 10.81 -10.57 10.04
C ALA A 151 11.30 -10.89 11.45
N LYS A 152 10.39 -11.23 12.36
CA LYS A 152 10.75 -11.56 13.74
C LYS A 152 9.74 -12.48 14.42
N PHE A 153 10.24 -13.34 15.28
CA PHE A 153 9.46 -14.03 16.29
C PHE A 153 9.19 -13.08 17.46
N GLU A 154 7.94 -12.94 17.85
CA GLU A 154 7.53 -12.09 18.96
C GLU A 154 6.22 -12.57 19.60
N ASN A 155 5.82 -11.95 20.70
CA ASN A 155 4.47 -12.06 21.20
C ASN A 155 3.62 -10.90 20.65
N LEU A 156 2.77 -11.21 19.67
CA LEU A 156 1.85 -10.24 19.08
C LEU A 156 0.41 -10.67 19.38
N TRP A 157 -0.35 -9.76 19.98
CA TRP A 157 -1.72 -10.01 20.45
C TRP A 157 -1.83 -11.23 21.36
N ASN A 158 -0.93 -11.30 22.35
CA ASN A 158 -0.85 -12.39 23.33
C ASN A 158 -0.63 -13.79 22.69
N THR A 159 -0.07 -13.83 21.49
CA THR A 159 0.19 -15.07 20.73
C THR A 159 1.63 -15.09 20.25
N LYS A 160 2.36 -16.18 20.53
CA LYS A 160 3.68 -16.43 19.92
C LYS A 160 3.52 -16.46 18.40
N SER A 161 4.16 -15.50 17.73
CA SER A 161 3.95 -15.27 16.30
C SER A 161 5.28 -15.06 15.57
N LEU A 162 5.33 -15.49 14.31
CA LEU A 162 6.27 -14.97 13.33
C LEU A 162 5.58 -13.81 12.60
N THR A 163 6.09 -12.60 12.82
CA THR A 163 5.62 -11.39 12.15
C THR A 163 6.48 -11.10 10.94
N LEU A 164 5.84 -10.92 9.80
CA LEU A 164 6.43 -10.54 8.52
C LEU A 164 5.90 -9.17 8.09
N GLY A 165 6.79 -8.30 7.62
CA GLY A 165 6.47 -7.02 7.02
C GLY A 165 6.95 -6.97 5.58
N ILE A 166 6.07 -6.45 4.71
CA ILE A 166 6.40 -6.15 3.32
C ILE A 166 6.40 -4.63 3.17
N GLY A 167 7.59 -4.06 3.03
CA GLY A 167 7.82 -2.64 2.78
C GLY A 167 7.90 -2.33 1.29
N LYS A 168 7.72 -1.04 0.93
CA LYS A 168 7.58 -0.58 -0.46
C LYS A 168 6.62 -1.47 -1.26
N ALA A 169 5.52 -1.85 -0.62
CA ALA A 169 4.63 -2.88 -1.11
C ALA A 169 3.81 -2.40 -2.31
N SER A 170 3.47 -3.34 -3.18
CA SER A 170 2.39 -3.25 -4.15
C SER A 170 1.50 -4.49 -4.05
N ILE A 171 0.23 -4.32 -4.38
CA ILE A 171 -0.78 -5.38 -4.32
C ILE A 171 -1.44 -5.59 -5.67
N ILE A 172 -1.75 -6.85 -5.96
CA ILE A 172 -2.61 -7.26 -7.06
C ILE A 172 -3.69 -8.15 -6.45
N LYS A 173 -4.96 -7.81 -6.66
CA LYS A 173 -6.07 -8.69 -6.30
C LYS A 173 -6.12 -9.85 -7.30
N LEU A 174 -6.34 -11.05 -6.79
CA LEU A 174 -6.36 -12.29 -7.58
C LEU A 174 -7.74 -12.95 -7.54
N GLU A 175 -8.08 -13.61 -8.62
CA GLU A 175 -9.16 -14.60 -8.67
C GLU A 175 -8.73 -15.91 -7.98
N PRO A 176 -9.67 -16.82 -7.64
CA PRO A 176 -9.33 -18.13 -7.07
C PRO A 176 -8.39 -18.97 -7.94
N ASN A 177 -8.37 -18.76 -9.25
CA ASN A 177 -7.47 -19.41 -10.20
C ASN A 177 -6.04 -18.81 -10.20
N GLY A 178 -5.79 -17.77 -9.40
CA GLY A 178 -4.49 -17.11 -9.28
C GLY A 178 -4.17 -16.06 -10.34
N LYS A 179 -5.10 -15.75 -11.26
CA LYS A 179 -4.96 -14.66 -12.23
C LYS A 179 -5.34 -13.32 -11.60
N PRO A 180 -4.82 -12.18 -12.12
CA PRO A 180 -5.27 -10.86 -11.70
C PRO A 180 -6.78 -10.72 -11.84
N ALA A 181 -7.45 -10.26 -10.78
CA ALA A 181 -8.86 -10.01 -10.79
C ALA A 181 -9.20 -8.85 -11.73
N HIS A 182 -10.26 -9.03 -12.51
CA HIS A 182 -10.81 -7.95 -13.31
C HIS A 182 -11.41 -6.87 -12.39
N PRO A 183 -11.05 -5.58 -12.58
CA PRO A 183 -11.71 -4.51 -11.87
C PRO A 183 -13.22 -4.52 -12.13
N PRO A 184 -14.06 -4.21 -11.13
CA PRO A 184 -15.47 -3.96 -11.37
C PRO A 184 -15.68 -2.89 -12.45
N ALA A 185 -16.81 -2.93 -13.13
CA ALA A 185 -17.17 -1.87 -14.07
C ALA A 185 -17.22 -0.51 -13.35
N LEU A 186 -16.61 0.51 -13.95
CA LEU A 186 -16.72 1.87 -13.45
C LEU A 186 -18.15 2.35 -13.65
N VAL A 187 -18.76 2.85 -12.59
CA VAL A 187 -20.08 3.46 -12.63
C VAL A 187 -19.90 4.97 -12.48
N PRO A 188 -20.25 5.76 -13.51
CA PRO A 188 -19.97 7.19 -13.49
C PRO A 188 -20.87 7.89 -12.46
N VAL A 189 -20.25 8.50 -11.45
CA VAL A 189 -20.92 9.42 -10.52
C VAL A 189 -20.20 10.75 -10.61
N LYS A 190 -20.95 11.82 -10.91
CA LYS A 190 -20.39 13.16 -10.89
C LYS A 190 -20.49 13.72 -9.48
N LEU A 191 -19.37 13.75 -8.77
CA LEU A 191 -19.28 14.39 -7.47
C LEU A 191 -19.33 15.92 -7.65
N VAL A 192 -20.21 16.58 -6.90
CA VAL A 192 -20.33 18.05 -6.91
C VAL A 192 -19.62 18.66 -5.71
N SER A 193 -19.83 18.11 -4.52
CA SER A 193 -19.10 18.51 -3.31
C SER A 193 -19.18 17.43 -2.23
N ALA A 194 -18.22 17.44 -1.30
CA ALA A 194 -18.27 16.66 -0.08
C ALA A 194 -17.68 17.42 1.10
N VAL A 195 -18.38 17.38 2.23
CA VAL A 195 -17.93 18.00 3.50
C VAL A 195 -18.07 17.01 4.64
N TYR A 196 -17.13 17.06 5.59
CA TYR A 196 -17.12 16.21 6.77
C TYR A 196 -17.04 17.05 8.04
N GLY A 197 -17.86 16.76 9.05
CA GLY A 197 -17.82 17.50 10.30
C GLY A 197 -19.09 17.41 11.13
N SER A 198 -19.26 18.36 12.04
CA SER A 198 -20.37 18.40 12.99
C SER A 198 -20.75 19.83 13.37
N GLY A 199 -22.03 20.07 13.64
CA GLY A 199 -22.57 21.39 14.00
C GLY A 199 -22.26 22.45 12.94
N THR A 200 -21.41 23.42 13.28
CA THR A 200 -20.97 24.50 12.37
C THR A 200 -19.55 24.30 11.84
N LYS A 201 -18.87 23.22 12.20
CA LYS A 201 -17.47 22.94 11.85
C LYS A 201 -17.39 21.81 10.85
N PHE A 202 -17.21 22.16 9.58
CA PHE A 202 -17.03 21.25 8.47
C PHE A 202 -15.73 21.50 7.73
N THR A 203 -15.10 20.44 7.25
CA THR A 203 -13.95 20.45 6.36
C THR A 203 -14.35 19.94 4.98
N GLU A 204 -13.86 20.62 3.96
CA GLU A 204 -13.99 20.24 2.56
C GLU A 204 -13.17 18.96 2.30
N VAL A 205 -13.80 17.92 1.75
CA VAL A 205 -13.18 16.60 1.49
C VAL A 205 -13.50 16.05 0.09
N THR A 206 -13.96 16.90 -0.85
CA THR A 206 -14.37 16.55 -2.21
C THR A 206 -13.28 15.82 -2.96
N GLN A 207 -12.05 16.34 -2.98
CA GLN A 207 -10.94 15.70 -3.69
C GLN A 207 -10.63 14.30 -3.15
N ARG A 208 -10.72 14.14 -1.82
CA ARG A 208 -10.49 12.85 -1.17
C ARG A 208 -11.60 11.85 -1.52
N VAL A 209 -12.85 12.27 -1.42
CA VAL A 209 -14.02 11.44 -1.74
C VAL A 209 -14.04 11.09 -3.23
N GLN A 210 -13.69 12.03 -4.10
CA GLN A 210 -13.57 11.81 -5.54
C GLN A 210 -12.56 10.70 -5.84
N ALA A 211 -11.33 10.81 -5.32
CA ALA A 211 -10.30 9.80 -5.54
C ALA A 211 -10.70 8.40 -5.05
N LEU A 212 -11.51 8.31 -4.00
CA LEU A 212 -12.04 7.04 -3.49
C LEU A 212 -13.16 6.49 -4.38
N LEU A 213 -14.08 7.34 -4.87
CA LEU A 213 -15.21 6.91 -5.69
C LEU A 213 -14.82 6.59 -7.15
N GLU A 214 -13.75 7.19 -7.65
CA GLU A 214 -13.21 6.91 -8.99
C GLU A 214 -12.57 5.52 -9.10
N GLU A 215 -12.20 4.90 -7.96
CA GLU A 215 -11.69 3.53 -7.94
C GLU A 215 -12.84 2.51 -7.94
N PRO A 216 -12.99 1.69 -8.99
CA PRO A 216 -14.11 0.76 -9.08
C PRO A 216 -14.13 -0.27 -7.94
N GLY A 217 -15.28 -0.38 -7.28
CA GLY A 217 -15.47 -1.30 -6.16
C GLY A 217 -14.90 -0.82 -4.82
N ALA A 218 -14.37 0.41 -4.75
CA ALA A 218 -13.97 1.02 -3.49
C ALA A 218 -15.16 1.17 -2.53
N ILE A 219 -14.93 0.79 -1.28
CA ILE A 219 -15.80 1.07 -0.14
C ILE A 219 -14.91 1.65 0.94
N PHE A 220 -15.25 2.84 1.41
CA PHE A 220 -14.56 3.53 2.50
C PHE A 220 -15.58 3.91 3.58
N TYR A 221 -15.10 4.47 4.68
CA TYR A 221 -15.94 4.83 5.82
C TYR A 221 -15.87 6.32 6.12
N ALA A 222 -16.98 6.90 6.57
CA ALA A 222 -17.07 8.29 6.98
C ALA A 222 -16.35 8.54 8.32
N ASN A 223 -15.03 8.45 8.31
CA ASN A 223 -14.18 8.65 9.49
C ASN A 223 -12.91 9.44 9.16
N PRO A 224 -12.20 9.97 10.16
CA PRO A 224 -11.03 10.81 9.94
C PRO A 224 -9.90 10.14 9.15
N HIS A 225 -9.73 8.82 9.28
CA HIS A 225 -8.63 8.11 8.64
C HIS A 225 -8.81 8.02 7.13
N TRP A 226 -10.02 7.69 6.67
CA TRP A 226 -10.33 7.65 5.23
C TRP A 226 -10.42 9.04 4.61
N LEU A 227 -10.96 10.00 5.36
CA LEU A 227 -11.21 11.35 4.86
C LEU A 227 -10.00 12.29 5.00
N GLY A 228 -9.04 11.95 5.86
CA GLY A 228 -7.86 12.77 6.13
C GLY A 228 -8.17 14.06 6.88
N ALA A 229 -9.32 14.16 7.55
CA ALA A 229 -9.78 15.35 8.24
C ALA A 229 -10.55 15.00 9.53
N ASP A 230 -10.25 15.71 10.62
CA ASP A 230 -11.02 15.66 11.87
C ASP A 230 -11.30 17.06 12.40
N PRO A 231 -12.32 17.77 11.88
CA PRO A 231 -12.62 19.15 12.27
C PRO A 231 -13.17 19.28 13.70
N THR A 232 -13.71 18.18 14.26
CA THR A 232 -14.33 18.16 15.59
C THR A 232 -13.95 16.88 16.33
N PRO A 233 -12.69 16.79 16.83
CA PRO A 233 -12.24 15.62 17.57
C PRO A 233 -13.12 15.34 18.79
N GLY A 234 -13.46 14.06 19.01
CA GLY A 234 -14.30 13.63 20.13
C GLY A 234 -15.81 13.78 19.92
N TRP A 235 -16.26 14.33 18.79
CA TRP A 235 -17.68 14.48 18.45
C TRP A 235 -18.08 13.57 17.29
N ASN A 236 -19.32 13.11 17.31
CA ASN A 236 -19.92 12.40 16.18
C ASN A 236 -20.01 13.33 14.97
N LYS A 237 -19.39 12.92 13.87
CA LYS A 237 -19.34 13.65 12.61
C LYS A 237 -20.26 13.02 11.57
N ALA A 238 -20.62 13.81 10.56
CA ALA A 238 -21.34 13.35 9.38
C ALA A 238 -20.56 13.75 8.13
N LEU A 239 -20.55 12.85 7.15
CA LEU A 239 -20.11 13.10 5.80
C LEU A 239 -21.34 13.43 4.95
N VAL A 240 -21.36 14.61 4.35
CA VAL A 240 -22.40 15.05 3.43
C VAL A 240 -21.79 15.13 2.03
N ILE A 241 -22.35 14.36 1.10
CA ILE A 241 -21.94 14.31 -0.30
C ILE A 241 -23.08 14.84 -1.15
N VAL A 242 -22.76 15.75 -2.05
CA VAL A 242 -23.67 16.21 -3.11
C VAL A 242 -23.13 15.70 -4.43
N HIS A 243 -23.96 14.98 -5.17
CA HIS A 243 -23.57 14.29 -6.41
C HIS A 243 -24.70 14.32 -7.43
N GLU A 244 -24.38 14.01 -8.68
CA GLU A 244 -25.34 13.88 -9.76
C GLU A 244 -25.38 12.42 -10.26
N VAL A 245 -26.59 11.89 -10.39
CA VAL A 245 -26.89 10.58 -10.99
C VAL A 245 -28.05 10.79 -11.95
N ASP A 246 -27.89 10.35 -13.20
CA ASP A 246 -28.89 10.51 -14.27
C ASP A 246 -29.37 11.97 -14.47
N GLY A 247 -28.45 12.93 -14.33
CA GLY A 247 -28.72 14.36 -14.42
C GLY A 247 -29.47 14.95 -13.23
N GLN A 248 -29.80 14.15 -12.21
CA GLN A 248 -30.45 14.62 -10.98
C GLN A 248 -29.43 14.80 -9.87
N ARG A 249 -29.43 16.00 -9.28
CA ARG A 249 -28.62 16.31 -8.11
C ARG A 249 -29.25 15.68 -6.87
N ARG A 250 -28.44 14.91 -6.13
CA ARG A 250 -28.82 14.19 -4.92
C ARG A 250 -27.88 14.56 -3.77
N THR A 251 -28.36 14.36 -2.54
CA THR A 251 -27.56 14.49 -1.33
C THR A 251 -27.52 13.15 -0.62
N PHE A 252 -26.33 12.65 -0.35
CA PHE A 252 -26.07 11.47 0.46
C PHE A 252 -25.45 11.92 1.78
N THR A 253 -25.95 11.40 2.90
CA THR A 253 -25.40 11.67 4.23
C THR A 253 -25.06 10.36 4.93
N SER A 254 -23.86 10.28 5.48
CA SER A 254 -23.38 9.15 6.28
C SER A 254 -22.93 9.64 7.64
N GLY A 255 -23.44 9.04 8.71
CA GLY A 255 -22.92 9.24 10.06
C GLY A 255 -21.51 8.67 10.20
N GLU A 256 -20.85 8.97 11.32
CA GLU A 256 -19.49 8.51 11.59
C GLU A 256 -19.38 6.99 11.48
N ASN A 257 -18.32 6.54 10.80
CA ASN A 257 -18.07 5.13 10.45
C ASN A 257 -19.11 4.48 9.52
N GLY A 258 -20.05 5.23 8.95
CA GLY A 258 -20.95 4.70 7.93
C GLY A 258 -20.22 4.43 6.62
N ALA A 259 -20.50 3.27 6.02
CA ALA A 259 -19.90 2.85 4.76
C ALA A 259 -20.39 3.71 3.57
N VAL A 260 -19.46 4.06 2.69
CA VAL A 260 -19.69 4.87 1.50
C VAL A 260 -19.10 4.18 0.28
N SER A 261 -19.88 4.14 -0.79
CA SER A 261 -19.50 3.56 -2.07
C SER A 261 -20.34 4.14 -3.19
N VAL A 262 -19.93 3.93 -4.44
CA VAL A 262 -20.73 4.34 -5.60
C VAL A 262 -22.13 3.74 -5.56
N GLN A 263 -22.28 2.46 -5.18
CA GLN A 263 -23.60 1.82 -5.08
C GLN A 263 -24.52 2.54 -4.08
N ARG A 264 -23.99 2.92 -2.91
CA ARG A 264 -24.76 3.67 -1.89
C ARG A 264 -25.21 5.05 -2.38
N LEU A 265 -24.41 5.71 -3.23
CA LEU A 265 -24.78 6.99 -3.82
C LEU A 265 -25.88 6.85 -4.88
N MET A 266 -25.96 5.69 -5.56
CA MET A 266 -26.99 5.45 -6.57
C MET A 266 -28.33 5.02 -5.98
N GLU A 267 -28.33 4.44 -4.77
CA GLU A 267 -29.55 4.04 -4.07
C GLU A 267 -30.56 5.21 -4.03
N PRO A 268 -31.83 4.96 -4.38
CA PRO A 268 -32.85 5.99 -4.25
C PRO A 268 -32.96 6.40 -2.78
N ALA A 269 -33.25 7.68 -2.53
CA ALA A 269 -33.49 8.15 -1.18
C ALA A 269 -34.56 7.27 -0.51
N PRO A 270 -34.39 6.88 0.78
CA PRO A 270 -35.40 6.09 1.47
C PRO A 270 -36.74 6.82 1.38
N SER A 271 -37.77 6.11 0.91
CA SER A 271 -39.13 6.66 0.81
C SER A 271 -39.52 7.22 2.18
N PRO A 272 -40.08 8.45 2.27
CA PRO A 272 -40.53 8.97 3.55
C PRO A 272 -41.52 7.97 4.15
N ALA A 273 -41.23 7.52 5.37
CA ALA A 273 -42.14 6.65 6.11
C ALA A 273 -43.54 7.30 6.12
N PRO A 274 -44.61 6.53 5.91
CA PRO A 274 -45.96 7.08 5.97
C PRO A 274 -46.11 7.77 7.33
N LYS A 275 -46.48 9.06 7.31
CA LYS A 275 -46.83 9.78 8.53
C LYS A 275 -48.02 9.03 9.15
N ALA A 276 -47.81 8.49 10.34
CA ALA A 276 -48.86 7.91 11.17
C ALA A 276 -49.83 9.01 11.65
#